data_AF-G0UX65-F1
#
_entry.id   AF-G0UX65-F1
#
_cell.length_a   1.000
_cell.length_b   1.000
_cell.length_c   1.000
_cell.angle_alpha   90.00
_cell.angle_beta   90.00
_cell.angle_gamma   90.00
#
_symmetry.space_group_name_H-M   'P 1'
#
loop_
_entity.id
_entity.type
_entity.pdbx_description
1 polymer ?
#
loop_
_entity_poly.entity_id
_entity_poly.type
_entity_poly.pdbx_seq_one_letter_code
_entity_poly.pdbx_strand_id
1 'polypeptide(L)'
;MMPSLEQKNRMSTSSQRSPRQDMTSSLQLHEAPLDSQEVKVALVSATLANAQLRASQAFSAQRAMEVVELQSIRDDLEREISVRDEEDVASAKYFQLKLAIATKENGELKRKLEMTHASIEQRVQEAVRQVQGSLQERDEHITSLKKRLAEVEEELKSVIDFRDARDVYQEQMRELRRIYLEECEQRKEEVREARLSCMEERVRLKAEEREHLIQRDAEIERLARSYFTTKTHATEHQNKKLKQELYTLLENKKMIQGVAEELQKANRKLKRDVEMASTVEAEHTTRNAKQKKEIELLKEQVKTTDENMDTMAVEYERRLQKQEKSHNAAMKLLTAECETLRSTVEALRADLLKMRRISEKLVGERTEMETFFHEALEQVRRETLEEQRKNMQSIGHHHSKKGARLELQFSSQPRQPLLISDRGIFASPSHLTPKACAKSGLPGTEKGMVSLSSKSVCASLPLITMSSTFYSPYRNAVVPPIEWRDTSHERKVAGTTGVADCRTLGESGFSHVLTASELKDLRPVEISQLSWSEKERVLQLLFKRLKGGPMARKQSKQVSADDTNFLSNNESVVPEMGVFLTE
;
A
#
# COMPACT_ATOMS: atom_id res chain seq x y z
N MET A 1 56.56 12.74 -9.58
CA MET A 1 57.37 13.94 -9.22
C MET A 1 58.04 13.62 -7.89
N MET A 2 59.36 13.85 -7.78
CA MET A 2 60.25 13.52 -6.63
C MET A 2 60.49 12.02 -6.27
N PRO A 3 61.62 11.67 -5.58
CA PRO A 3 62.09 10.27 -5.40
C PRO A 3 62.67 9.95 -3.98
N SER A 4 63.45 8.85 -3.88
CA SER A 4 64.64 8.65 -3.01
C SER A 4 64.55 7.77 -1.73
N LEU A 5 65.75 7.38 -1.24
CA LEU A 5 66.15 6.59 -0.05
C LEU A 5 65.86 5.07 -0.13
N GLU A 6 66.84 4.15 -0.07
CA GLU A 6 67.86 3.81 0.97
C GLU A 6 67.27 3.12 2.23
N GLN A 7 67.85 2.10 2.90
CA GLN A 7 69.29 1.82 3.12
C GLN A 7 69.61 0.39 3.69
N LYS A 8 70.81 -0.15 3.37
CA LYS A 8 71.75 -0.99 4.20
C LYS A 8 71.52 -2.45 4.68
N ASN A 9 72.70 -3.06 4.97
CA ASN A 9 73.07 -4.32 5.67
C ASN A 9 72.69 -5.66 4.99
N ARG A 10 73.58 -6.65 4.71
CA ARG A 10 74.89 -7.16 5.24
C ARG A 10 74.86 -7.95 6.57
N MET A 11 74.89 -9.29 6.47
CA MET A 11 75.93 -10.25 6.94
C MET A 11 75.51 -11.66 6.45
N SER A 12 76.32 -12.64 6.02
CA SER A 12 77.74 -13.06 6.19
C SER A 12 77.92 -14.25 7.15
N THR A 13 78.85 -15.15 6.80
CA THR A 13 79.24 -16.44 7.43
C THR A 13 78.38 -17.68 7.10
N SER A 14 78.95 -18.89 6.99
CA SER A 14 80.28 -19.30 6.48
C SER A 14 80.28 -20.81 6.20
N SER A 15 80.82 -21.26 5.07
CA SER A 15 80.97 -22.69 4.76
C SER A 15 82.45 -23.07 4.70
N GLN A 16 82.87 -24.08 5.47
CA GLN A 16 84.15 -24.75 5.32
C GLN A 16 84.04 -26.26 5.53
N ARG A 17 84.58 -27.02 4.57
CA ARG A 17 84.94 -28.44 4.72
C ARG A 17 86.40 -28.53 5.18
N SER A 18 86.73 -29.46 6.07
CA SER A 18 87.52 -30.67 5.71
C SER A 18 88.08 -31.39 6.94
N PRO A 19 88.14 -32.74 6.93
CA PRO A 19 88.85 -33.53 7.93
C PRO A 19 90.33 -33.79 7.56
N ARG A 20 91.16 -34.00 8.58
CA ARG A 20 92.54 -34.53 8.58
C ARG A 20 92.82 -35.08 9.99
N GLN A 21 93.61 -36.12 10.21
CA GLN A 21 94.17 -37.13 9.30
C GLN A 21 94.60 -38.34 10.16
N ASP A 22 94.44 -39.57 9.67
CA ASP A 22 95.21 -40.71 10.21
C ASP A 22 96.69 -40.58 9.85
N MET A 23 97.57 -41.04 10.74
CA MET A 23 98.77 -41.80 10.35
C MET A 23 99.21 -42.74 11.47
N THR A 24 99.58 -43.95 11.08
CA THR A 24 100.10 -45.04 11.91
C THR A 24 101.63 -45.02 11.97
N SER A 25 102.25 -46.06 12.58
CA SER A 25 103.70 -46.40 12.64
C SER A 25 104.34 -46.11 14.02
N SER A 26 104.96 -47.06 14.74
CA SER A 26 106.17 -47.90 14.45
C SER A 26 107.41 -47.29 15.14
N LEU A 27 108.32 -48.00 15.82
CA LEU A 27 108.41 -49.40 16.27
C LEU A 27 109.48 -49.52 17.40
N GLN A 28 109.58 -50.72 17.99
CA GLN A 28 110.77 -51.32 18.63
C GLN A 28 111.31 -50.76 19.96
N LEU A 29 111.50 -51.70 20.91
CA LEU A 29 112.35 -51.56 22.08
C LEU A 29 113.83 -51.75 21.68
N HIS A 30 114.73 -51.29 22.54
CA HIS A 30 116.13 -51.69 22.54
C HIS A 30 116.37 -52.67 23.70
N GLU A 31 116.82 -53.89 23.42
CA GLU A 31 117.21 -54.86 24.47
C GLU A 31 118.65 -54.60 24.95
N ALA A 32 118.92 -54.95 26.21
CA ALA A 32 120.24 -55.02 26.83
C ALA A 32 120.26 -56.17 27.86
N PRO A 33 121.39 -56.91 28.03
CA PRO A 33 121.41 -58.17 28.76
C PRO A 33 121.54 -58.06 30.28
N LEU A 34 121.20 -59.16 30.96
CA LEU A 34 121.05 -59.31 32.41
C LEU A 34 122.37 -59.53 33.18
N ASP A 35 122.36 -59.23 34.48
CA ASP A 35 123.29 -59.77 35.48
C ASP A 35 122.53 -60.48 36.62
N SER A 36 123.20 -61.42 37.30
CA SER A 36 122.60 -62.64 37.84
C SER A 36 121.98 -62.58 39.24
N GLN A 37 121.77 -61.38 39.81
CA GLN A 37 121.27 -61.21 41.19
C GLN A 37 119.81 -60.72 41.29
N GLU A 38 119.24 -60.13 40.23
CA GLU A 38 117.96 -59.40 40.29
C GLU A 38 116.69 -60.28 40.25
N VAL A 39 116.83 -61.55 39.84
CA VAL A 39 115.71 -62.48 39.58
C VAL A 39 114.72 -62.62 40.75
N LYS A 40 115.19 -62.48 41.99
CA LYS A 40 114.34 -62.56 43.19
C LYS A 40 113.50 -61.31 43.45
N VAL A 41 113.98 -60.13 43.03
CA VAL A 41 113.19 -58.88 43.08
C VAL A 41 112.16 -58.88 41.96
N ALA A 42 112.56 -59.33 40.76
CA ALA A 42 111.68 -59.48 39.60
C ALA A 42 110.47 -60.39 39.87
N LEU A 43 110.60 -61.45 40.68
CA LEU A 43 109.49 -62.34 41.01
C LEU A 43 108.43 -61.69 41.93
N VAL A 44 108.86 -60.83 42.86
CA VAL A 44 107.95 -60.10 43.77
C VAL A 44 107.27 -58.94 43.05
N SER A 45 108.01 -58.20 42.21
CA SER A 45 107.39 -57.17 41.35
C SER A 45 106.45 -57.80 40.32
N ALA A 46 106.78 -58.95 39.72
CA ALA A 46 105.89 -59.64 38.78
C ALA A 46 104.62 -60.20 39.44
N THR A 47 104.66 -60.62 40.71
CA THR A 47 103.46 -61.09 41.43
C THR A 47 102.56 -59.93 41.87
N LEU A 48 103.14 -58.81 42.33
CA LEU A 48 102.37 -57.58 42.59
C LEU A 48 101.78 -57.01 41.29
N ALA A 49 102.56 -56.96 40.21
CA ALA A 49 102.11 -56.53 38.89
C ALA A 49 101.00 -57.44 38.34
N ASN A 50 101.06 -58.76 38.54
CA ASN A 50 99.97 -59.67 38.14
C ASN A 50 98.69 -59.46 38.97
N ALA A 51 98.79 -59.10 40.26
CA ALA A 51 97.63 -58.74 41.07
C ALA A 51 97.01 -57.41 40.60
N GLN A 52 97.84 -56.40 40.34
CA GLN A 52 97.41 -55.12 39.77
C GLN A 52 96.83 -55.28 38.35
N LEU A 53 97.43 -56.15 37.52
CA LEU A 53 96.95 -56.46 36.18
C LEU A 53 95.58 -57.15 36.21
N ARG A 54 95.33 -58.07 37.14
CA ARG A 54 94.00 -58.67 37.32
C ARG A 54 92.97 -57.67 37.84
N ALA A 55 93.37 -56.79 38.76
CA ALA A 55 92.50 -55.70 39.21
C ALA A 55 92.18 -54.71 38.07
N SER A 56 93.16 -54.34 37.25
CA SER A 56 92.95 -53.47 36.09
C SER A 56 92.18 -54.16 34.97
N GLN A 57 92.35 -55.47 34.77
CA GLN A 57 91.56 -56.28 33.83
C GLN A 57 90.10 -56.40 34.28
N ALA A 58 89.83 -56.63 35.56
CA ALA A 58 88.48 -56.64 36.11
C ALA A 58 87.83 -55.25 35.99
N PHE A 59 88.56 -54.19 36.33
CA PHE A 59 88.09 -52.82 36.18
C PHE A 59 87.90 -52.44 34.70
N SER A 60 88.77 -52.88 33.78
CA SER A 60 88.60 -52.65 32.35
C SER A 60 87.45 -53.46 31.75
N ALA A 61 87.17 -54.67 32.27
CA ALA A 61 86.01 -55.46 31.86
C ALA A 61 84.71 -54.82 32.35
N GLN A 62 84.67 -54.31 33.58
CA GLN A 62 83.55 -53.55 34.11
C GLN A 62 83.33 -52.26 33.32
N ARG A 63 84.40 -51.51 33.02
CA ARG A 63 84.39 -50.35 32.12
C ARG A 63 83.94 -50.71 30.70
N ALA A 64 84.30 -51.88 30.18
CA ALA A 64 83.89 -52.32 28.85
C ALA A 64 82.40 -52.66 28.81
N MET A 65 81.85 -53.29 29.86
CA MET A 65 80.41 -53.49 29.99
C MET A 65 79.66 -52.16 30.16
N GLU A 66 80.16 -51.25 31.01
CA GLU A 66 79.64 -49.89 31.18
C GLU A 66 79.66 -49.11 29.84
N VAL A 67 80.71 -49.25 29.03
CA VAL A 67 80.80 -48.64 27.69
C VAL A 67 79.82 -49.26 26.70
N VAL A 68 79.59 -50.58 26.74
CA VAL A 68 78.59 -51.24 25.88
C VAL A 68 77.17 -50.86 26.28
N GLU A 69 76.90 -50.75 27.58
CA GLU A 69 75.61 -50.29 28.12
C GLU A 69 75.35 -48.81 27.76
N LEU A 70 76.36 -47.94 27.92
CA LEU A 70 76.29 -46.54 27.47
C LEU A 70 76.21 -46.40 25.94
N GLN A 71 76.79 -47.31 25.17
CA GLN A 71 76.59 -47.37 23.71
C GLN A 71 75.15 -47.75 23.37
N SER A 72 74.58 -48.76 24.03
CA SER A 72 73.15 -49.10 23.84
C SER A 72 72.25 -47.94 24.23
N ILE A 73 72.49 -47.28 25.37
CA ILE A 73 71.69 -46.12 25.82
C ILE A 73 71.85 -44.94 24.85
N ARG A 74 73.04 -44.70 24.30
CA ARG A 74 73.24 -43.69 23.24
C ARG A 74 72.46 -44.07 21.98
N ASP A 75 72.55 -45.32 21.52
CA ASP A 75 71.89 -45.77 20.28
C ASP A 75 70.36 -45.87 20.44
N ASP A 76 69.86 -45.99 21.67
CA ASP A 76 68.45 -45.86 22.02
C ASP A 76 68.02 -44.39 22.00
N LEU A 77 68.81 -43.47 22.58
CA LEU A 77 68.55 -42.04 22.59
C LEU A 77 68.68 -41.40 21.19
N GLU A 78 69.64 -41.82 20.37
CA GLU A 78 69.77 -41.37 18.96
C GLU A 78 68.57 -41.80 18.13
N ARG A 79 67.99 -42.98 18.41
CA ARG A 79 66.73 -43.42 17.80
C ARG A 79 65.52 -42.64 18.32
N GLU A 80 65.45 -42.34 19.62
CA GLU A 80 64.37 -41.50 20.16
C GLU A 80 64.44 -40.06 19.61
N ILE A 81 65.64 -39.48 19.49
CA ILE A 81 65.86 -38.18 18.86
C ILE A 81 65.45 -38.24 17.38
N SER A 82 65.87 -39.26 16.62
CA SER A 82 65.48 -39.40 15.20
C SER A 82 63.96 -39.54 15.02
N VAL A 83 63.25 -40.22 15.93
CA VAL A 83 61.78 -40.31 15.89
C VAL A 83 61.15 -38.95 16.22
N ARG A 84 61.65 -38.23 17.22
CA ARG A 84 61.17 -36.87 17.55
C ARG A 84 61.44 -35.87 16.44
N ASP A 85 62.60 -35.92 15.78
CA ASP A 85 62.93 -35.11 14.61
C ASP A 85 61.97 -35.42 13.44
N GLU A 86 61.60 -36.69 13.22
CA GLU A 86 60.58 -37.06 12.24
C GLU A 86 59.16 -36.56 12.62
N GLU A 87 58.78 -36.63 13.90
CA GLU A 87 57.50 -36.10 14.42
C GLU A 87 57.42 -34.58 14.37
N ASP A 88 58.51 -33.86 14.68
CA ASP A 88 58.61 -32.40 14.58
C ASP A 88 58.62 -31.96 13.11
N VAL A 89 59.31 -32.68 12.22
CA VAL A 89 59.26 -32.44 10.77
C VAL A 89 57.86 -32.72 10.21
N ALA A 90 57.15 -33.76 10.68
CA ALA A 90 55.77 -34.04 10.31
C ALA A 90 54.81 -32.95 10.82
N SER A 91 54.99 -32.50 12.06
CA SER A 91 54.23 -31.41 12.68
C SER A 91 54.45 -30.07 11.96
N ALA A 92 55.70 -29.73 11.64
CA ALA A 92 56.05 -28.55 10.85
C ALA A 92 55.41 -28.59 9.45
N LYS A 93 55.44 -29.74 8.77
CA LYS A 93 54.73 -29.95 7.49
C LYS A 93 53.21 -29.78 7.63
N TYR A 94 52.60 -30.31 8.70
CA TYR A 94 51.18 -30.13 8.98
C TYR A 94 50.83 -28.64 9.21
N PHE A 95 51.60 -27.92 10.03
CA PHE A 95 51.37 -26.49 10.27
C PHE A 95 51.60 -25.64 9.00
N GLN A 96 52.64 -25.93 8.20
CA GLN A 96 52.84 -25.28 6.90
C GLN A 96 51.67 -25.53 5.94
N LEU A 97 51.18 -26.77 5.83
CA LEU A 97 50.01 -27.10 5.01
C LEU A 97 48.74 -26.37 5.51
N LYS A 98 48.54 -26.31 6.82
CA LYS A 98 47.39 -25.61 7.44
C LYS A 98 47.46 -24.10 7.25
N LEU A 99 48.65 -23.50 7.30
CA LEU A 99 48.89 -22.10 6.94
C LEU A 99 48.67 -21.85 5.44
N ALA A 100 49.09 -22.76 4.56
CA ALA A 100 48.85 -22.66 3.11
C ALA A 100 47.35 -22.73 2.76
N ILE A 101 46.59 -23.57 3.46
CA ILE A 101 45.13 -23.63 3.35
C ILE A 101 44.50 -22.32 3.86
N ALA A 102 44.82 -21.89 5.08
CA ALA A 102 44.23 -20.68 5.69
C ALA A 102 44.59 -19.39 4.94
N THR A 103 45.77 -19.30 4.31
CA THR A 103 46.14 -18.16 3.45
C THR A 103 45.43 -18.20 2.10
N LYS A 104 45.20 -19.38 1.52
CA LYS A 104 44.35 -19.54 0.33
C LYS A 104 42.90 -19.14 0.62
N GLU A 105 42.33 -19.61 1.73
CA GLU A 105 40.97 -19.30 2.18
C GLU A 105 40.79 -17.80 2.46
N ASN A 106 41.72 -17.17 3.17
CA ASN A 106 41.73 -15.71 3.33
C ASN A 106 41.85 -14.98 1.99
N GLY A 107 42.64 -15.49 1.04
CA GLY A 107 42.72 -14.94 -0.31
C GLY A 107 41.41 -15.05 -1.09
N GLU A 108 40.65 -16.13 -0.91
CA GLU A 108 39.32 -16.30 -1.49
C GLU A 108 38.25 -15.43 -0.80
N LEU A 109 38.28 -15.31 0.53
CA LEU A 109 37.41 -14.40 1.28
C LEU A 109 37.68 -12.94 0.92
N LYS A 110 38.95 -12.53 0.81
CA LYS A 110 39.33 -11.18 0.37
C LYS A 110 38.82 -10.87 -1.03
N ARG A 111 39.03 -11.79 -2.00
CA ARG A 111 38.48 -11.64 -3.37
C ARG A 111 36.95 -11.59 -3.40
N LYS A 112 36.26 -12.38 -2.57
CA LYS A 112 34.79 -12.29 -2.43
C LYS A 112 34.34 -10.93 -1.88
N LEU A 113 35.05 -10.40 -0.88
CA LEU A 113 34.77 -9.09 -0.27
C LEU A 113 35.09 -7.92 -1.21
N GLU A 114 36.17 -7.99 -1.98
CA GLU A 114 36.51 -7.03 -3.04
C GLU A 114 35.43 -7.01 -4.14
N MET A 115 34.95 -8.20 -4.55
CA MET A 115 33.86 -8.33 -5.53
C MET A 115 32.51 -7.81 -5.02
N THR A 116 32.14 -8.06 -3.76
CA THR A 116 30.91 -7.50 -3.18
C THR A 116 31.01 -5.99 -2.97
N HIS A 117 32.18 -5.47 -2.58
CA HIS A 117 32.42 -4.03 -2.46
C HIS A 117 32.24 -3.33 -3.81
N ALA A 118 32.92 -3.82 -4.87
CA ALA A 118 32.79 -3.26 -6.22
C ALA A 118 31.35 -3.33 -6.75
N SER A 119 30.61 -4.41 -6.45
CA SER A 119 29.19 -4.52 -6.82
C SER A 119 28.30 -3.53 -6.07
N ILE A 120 28.58 -3.28 -4.77
CA ILE A 120 27.88 -2.25 -3.98
C ILE A 120 28.21 -0.85 -4.51
N GLU A 121 29.49 -0.54 -4.78
CA GLU A 121 29.91 0.74 -5.34
C GLU A 121 29.25 1.02 -6.70
N GLN A 122 29.18 0.03 -7.59
CA GLN A 122 28.44 0.16 -8.86
C GLN A 122 26.96 0.45 -8.64
N ARG A 123 26.29 -0.25 -7.70
CA ARG A 123 24.88 0.01 -7.36
C ARG A 123 24.64 1.37 -6.72
N VAL A 124 25.59 1.87 -5.92
CA VAL A 124 25.54 3.22 -5.35
C VAL A 124 25.76 4.28 -6.43
N GLN A 125 26.74 4.11 -7.32
CA GLN A 125 26.96 5.02 -8.46
C GLN A 125 25.76 5.07 -9.41
N GLU A 126 25.12 3.92 -9.66
CA GLU A 126 23.90 3.83 -10.46
C GLU A 126 22.73 4.58 -9.78
N ALA A 127 22.48 4.33 -8.49
CA ALA A 127 21.45 5.03 -7.73
C ALA A 127 21.70 6.55 -7.66
N VAL A 128 22.95 6.98 -7.47
CA VAL A 128 23.33 8.39 -7.49
C VAL A 128 23.06 9.01 -8.87
N ARG A 129 23.39 8.31 -9.97
CA ARG A 129 23.11 8.81 -11.33
C ARG A 129 21.62 8.94 -11.61
N GLN A 130 20.81 7.98 -11.16
CA GLN A 130 19.34 8.02 -11.30
C GLN A 130 18.71 9.15 -10.48
N VAL A 131 19.17 9.37 -9.24
CA VAL A 131 18.74 10.51 -8.42
C VAL A 131 19.18 11.83 -9.04
N GLN A 132 20.41 11.93 -9.57
CA GLN A 132 20.92 13.13 -10.23
C GLN A 132 20.14 13.47 -11.50
N GLY A 133 19.83 12.49 -12.35
CA GLY A 133 18.98 12.69 -13.53
C GLY A 133 17.58 13.18 -13.13
N SER A 134 16.95 12.55 -12.13
CA SER A 134 15.62 12.96 -11.69
C SER A 134 15.59 14.27 -10.88
N LEU A 135 16.74 14.77 -10.43
CA LEU A 135 16.88 16.16 -9.97
C LEU A 135 16.95 17.13 -11.16
N GLN A 136 17.74 16.82 -12.19
CA GLN A 136 17.81 17.64 -13.41
C GLN A 136 16.46 17.77 -14.12
N GLU A 137 15.70 16.67 -14.27
CA GLU A 137 14.32 16.68 -14.77
C GLU A 137 13.40 17.62 -13.96
N ARG A 138 13.56 17.66 -12.63
CA ARG A 138 12.79 18.55 -11.76
C ARG A 138 13.22 20.01 -11.89
N ASP A 139 14.51 20.29 -12.02
CA ASP A 139 15.02 21.65 -12.21
C ASP A 139 14.63 22.22 -13.59
N GLU A 140 14.60 21.40 -14.63
CA GLU A 140 14.03 21.75 -15.96
C GLU A 140 12.51 22.03 -15.87
N HIS A 141 11.78 21.21 -15.11
CA HIS A 141 10.35 21.47 -14.86
C HIS A 141 10.11 22.73 -14.02
N ILE A 142 10.98 23.03 -13.05
CA ILE A 142 10.91 24.25 -12.23
C ILE A 142 11.25 25.49 -13.06
N THR A 143 12.23 25.42 -13.97
CA THR A 143 12.59 26.57 -14.84
C THR A 143 11.52 26.84 -15.90
N SER A 144 10.92 25.82 -16.49
CA SER A 144 9.79 25.98 -17.42
C SER A 144 8.54 26.53 -16.74
N LEU A 145 8.20 26.06 -15.52
CA LEU A 145 7.13 26.66 -14.71
C LEU A 145 7.42 28.13 -14.36
N LYS A 146 8.65 28.46 -13.94
CA LYS A 146 9.04 29.86 -13.66
C LYS A 146 8.91 30.75 -14.90
N LYS A 147 9.26 30.25 -16.09
CA LYS A 147 9.06 30.98 -17.35
C LYS A 147 7.57 31.22 -17.62
N ARG A 148 6.71 30.20 -17.47
CA ARG A 148 5.27 30.38 -17.71
C ARG A 148 4.59 31.27 -16.66
N LEU A 149 5.07 31.30 -15.42
CA LEU A 149 4.62 32.27 -14.42
C LEU A 149 4.96 33.71 -14.84
N ALA A 150 6.19 33.97 -15.27
CA ALA A 150 6.59 35.31 -15.74
C ALA A 150 5.80 35.77 -16.97
N GLU A 151 5.50 34.87 -17.91
CA GLU A 151 4.59 35.15 -19.05
C GLU A 151 3.18 35.54 -18.57
N VAL A 152 2.62 34.82 -17.60
CA VAL A 152 1.28 35.13 -17.04
C VAL A 152 1.28 36.41 -16.21
N GLU A 153 2.38 36.75 -15.53
CA GLU A 153 2.55 38.03 -14.83
C GLU A 153 2.59 39.22 -15.82
N GLU A 154 3.23 39.06 -16.99
CA GLU A 154 3.22 40.06 -18.07
C GLU A 154 1.85 40.16 -18.76
N GLU A 155 1.20 39.03 -19.06
CA GLU A 155 -0.19 38.97 -19.55
C GLU A 155 -1.15 39.69 -18.58
N LEU A 156 -1.04 39.44 -17.28
CA LEU A 156 -1.87 40.07 -16.24
C LEU A 156 -1.62 41.57 -16.14
N LYS A 157 -0.36 42.01 -16.18
CA LYS A 157 -0.01 43.44 -16.17
C LYS A 157 -0.61 44.17 -17.38
N SER A 158 -0.48 43.59 -18.58
CA SER A 158 -1.08 44.12 -19.80
C SER A 158 -2.61 44.27 -19.71
N VAL A 159 -3.30 43.32 -19.06
CA VAL A 159 -4.74 43.40 -18.80
C VAL A 159 -5.10 44.51 -17.80
N ILE A 160 -4.25 44.79 -16.81
CA ILE A 160 -4.42 45.92 -15.87
C ILE A 160 -4.21 47.25 -16.62
N ASP A 161 -3.11 47.41 -17.34
CA ASP A 161 -2.79 48.62 -18.12
C ASP A 161 -3.91 48.92 -19.15
N PHE A 162 -4.46 47.89 -19.82
CA PHE A 162 -5.62 48.02 -20.72
C PHE A 162 -6.91 48.43 -19.99
N ARG A 163 -7.17 47.87 -18.80
CA ARG A 163 -8.34 48.22 -17.99
C ARG A 163 -8.29 49.70 -17.57
N ASP A 164 -7.16 50.15 -17.06
CA ASP A 164 -7.02 51.52 -16.57
C ASP A 164 -7.13 52.53 -17.72
N ALA A 165 -6.53 52.23 -18.88
CA ALA A 165 -6.72 53.00 -20.10
C ALA A 165 -8.19 53.04 -20.56
N ARG A 166 -8.89 51.90 -20.55
CA ARG A 166 -10.33 51.81 -20.87
C ARG A 166 -11.17 52.67 -19.91
N ASP A 167 -10.88 52.62 -18.62
CA ASP A 167 -11.66 53.33 -17.60
C ASP A 167 -11.42 54.85 -17.68
N VAL A 168 -10.21 55.29 -18.04
CA VAL A 168 -9.91 56.69 -18.43
C VAL A 168 -10.67 57.12 -19.68
N TYR A 169 -10.70 56.31 -20.75
CA TYR A 169 -11.49 56.65 -21.94
C TYR A 169 -13.00 56.68 -21.65
N GLN A 170 -13.51 55.86 -20.73
CA GLN A 170 -14.90 55.93 -20.28
C GLN A 170 -15.19 57.21 -19.48
N GLU A 171 -14.23 57.73 -18.71
CA GLU A 171 -14.36 59.04 -18.06
C GLU A 171 -14.43 60.17 -19.09
N GLN A 172 -13.49 60.21 -20.03
CA GLN A 172 -13.48 61.20 -21.13
C GLN A 172 -14.79 61.16 -21.95
N MET A 173 -15.31 59.96 -22.24
CA MET A 173 -16.58 59.79 -22.96
C MET A 173 -17.82 60.13 -22.13
N ARG A 174 -17.74 60.17 -20.79
CA ARG A 174 -18.81 60.66 -19.91
C ARG A 174 -18.75 62.18 -19.80
N GLU A 175 -17.56 62.75 -19.63
CA GLU A 175 -17.34 64.19 -19.56
C GLU A 175 -17.71 64.90 -20.87
N LEU A 176 -17.32 64.36 -22.02
CA LEU A 176 -17.71 64.93 -23.32
C LEU A 176 -19.23 64.90 -23.55
N ARG A 177 -19.93 63.88 -23.02
CA ARG A 177 -21.41 63.82 -23.05
C ARG A 177 -22.04 64.85 -22.12
N ARG A 178 -21.44 65.11 -20.95
CA ARG A 178 -21.88 66.15 -20.01
C ARG A 178 -21.79 67.53 -20.66
N ILE A 179 -20.62 67.88 -21.22
CA ILE A 179 -20.39 69.15 -21.92
C ILE A 179 -21.36 69.33 -23.09
N TYR A 180 -21.56 68.28 -23.92
CA TYR A 180 -22.50 68.33 -25.03
C TYR A 180 -23.96 68.57 -24.59
N LEU A 181 -24.39 67.97 -23.47
CA LEU A 181 -25.73 68.22 -22.90
C LEU A 181 -25.87 69.65 -22.38
N GLU A 182 -24.82 70.19 -21.75
CA GLU A 182 -24.79 71.56 -21.24
C GLU A 182 -24.85 72.58 -22.40
N GLU A 183 -24.08 72.40 -23.47
CA GLU A 183 -24.23 73.19 -24.71
C GLU A 183 -25.64 73.09 -25.31
N CYS A 184 -26.26 71.90 -25.24
CA CYS A 184 -27.61 71.69 -25.75
C CYS A 184 -28.71 72.37 -24.93
N GLU A 185 -28.55 72.52 -23.62
CA GLU A 185 -29.47 73.35 -22.81
C GLU A 185 -29.20 74.85 -22.99
N GLN A 186 -27.94 75.28 -23.03
CA GLN A 186 -27.56 76.67 -23.30
C GLN A 186 -28.14 77.18 -24.64
N ARG A 187 -28.00 76.41 -25.73
CA ARG A 187 -28.61 76.76 -27.03
C ARG A 187 -30.14 76.78 -27.00
N LYS A 188 -30.80 76.00 -26.14
CA LYS A 188 -32.26 76.12 -25.92
C LYS A 188 -32.61 77.38 -25.13
N GLU A 189 -31.72 77.86 -24.26
CA GLU A 189 -31.89 79.09 -23.50
C GLU A 189 -31.75 80.32 -24.38
N GLU A 190 -30.67 80.42 -25.16
CA GLU A 190 -30.48 81.44 -26.19
C GLU A 190 -31.68 81.54 -27.15
N VAL A 191 -32.18 80.39 -27.63
CA VAL A 191 -33.35 80.34 -28.53
C VAL A 191 -34.66 80.68 -27.81
N ARG A 192 -34.80 80.40 -26.51
CA ARG A 192 -35.95 80.85 -25.71
C ARG A 192 -35.93 82.37 -25.52
N GLU A 193 -34.79 82.93 -25.14
CA GLU A 193 -34.61 84.35 -24.87
C GLU A 193 -34.77 85.21 -26.14
N ALA A 194 -34.09 84.84 -27.23
CA ALA A 194 -34.25 85.51 -28.52
C ALA A 194 -35.70 85.49 -29.03
N ARG A 195 -36.43 84.39 -28.76
CA ARG A 195 -37.86 84.28 -29.09
C ARG A 195 -38.73 85.18 -28.21
N LEU A 196 -38.42 85.32 -26.92
CA LEU A 196 -39.15 86.21 -26.00
C LEU A 196 -38.94 87.67 -26.40
N SER A 197 -37.70 88.11 -26.58
CA SER A 197 -37.37 89.47 -27.04
C SER A 197 -38.04 89.80 -28.38
N CYS A 198 -38.01 88.89 -29.35
CA CYS A 198 -38.73 89.04 -30.63
C CYS A 198 -40.27 89.10 -30.46
N MET A 199 -40.84 88.41 -29.47
CA MET A 199 -42.26 88.52 -29.14
C MET A 199 -42.60 89.85 -28.47
N GLU A 200 -41.74 90.36 -27.60
CA GLU A 200 -41.88 91.65 -26.89
C GLU A 200 -41.80 92.84 -27.85
N GLU A 201 -40.77 92.91 -28.69
CA GLU A 201 -40.63 93.91 -29.77
C GLU A 201 -41.86 93.94 -30.69
N ARG A 202 -42.33 92.76 -31.11
CA ARG A 202 -43.53 92.61 -31.95
C ARG A 202 -44.82 92.99 -31.22
N VAL A 203 -44.86 92.93 -29.89
CA VAL A 203 -45.99 93.44 -29.10
C VAL A 203 -45.90 94.97 -28.96
N ARG A 204 -44.71 95.54 -28.76
CA ARG A 204 -44.50 97.00 -28.70
C ARG A 204 -44.89 97.69 -30.01
N LEU A 205 -44.36 97.22 -31.15
CA LEU A 205 -44.70 97.74 -32.48
C LEU A 205 -46.22 97.66 -32.78
N LYS A 206 -46.90 96.62 -32.27
CA LYS A 206 -48.36 96.46 -32.39
C LYS A 206 -49.18 97.28 -31.38
N ALA A 207 -48.56 97.83 -30.34
CA ALA A 207 -49.19 98.83 -29.50
C ALA A 207 -49.11 100.22 -30.17
N GLU A 208 -47.91 100.57 -30.65
CA GLU A 208 -47.63 101.80 -31.43
C GLU A 208 -48.55 101.90 -32.68
N GLU A 209 -48.64 100.83 -33.48
CA GLU A 209 -49.54 100.75 -34.65
C GLU A 209 -51.01 101.02 -34.29
N ARG A 210 -51.50 100.45 -33.17
CA ARG A 210 -52.89 100.65 -32.71
C ARG A 210 -53.13 102.07 -32.22
N GLU A 211 -52.15 102.68 -31.54
CA GLU A 211 -52.29 104.05 -31.05
C GLU A 211 -52.47 105.02 -32.24
N HIS A 212 -51.64 104.89 -33.27
CA HIS A 212 -51.76 105.69 -34.50
C HIS A 212 -53.08 105.44 -35.26
N LEU A 213 -53.59 104.20 -35.28
CA LEU A 213 -54.91 103.90 -35.84
C LEU A 213 -56.04 104.56 -35.03
N ILE A 214 -55.99 104.51 -33.69
CA ILE A 214 -56.98 105.16 -32.82
C ILE A 214 -56.95 106.68 -32.97
N GLN A 215 -55.76 107.29 -33.04
CA GLN A 215 -55.58 108.72 -33.31
C GLN A 215 -56.25 109.11 -34.64
N ARG A 216 -55.95 108.38 -35.73
CA ARG A 216 -56.51 108.60 -37.07
C ARG A 216 -58.03 108.42 -37.12
N ASP A 217 -58.56 107.35 -36.53
CA ASP A 217 -60.00 107.09 -36.55
C ASP A 217 -60.77 108.13 -35.73
N ALA A 218 -60.20 108.63 -34.63
CA ALA A 218 -60.78 109.73 -33.85
C ALA A 218 -60.83 111.05 -34.64
N GLU A 219 -59.80 111.35 -35.46
CA GLU A 219 -59.82 112.50 -36.37
C GLU A 219 -60.90 112.37 -37.46
N ILE A 220 -61.01 111.18 -38.07
CA ILE A 220 -62.02 110.88 -39.09
C ILE A 220 -63.43 110.96 -38.51
N GLU A 221 -63.66 110.41 -37.31
CA GLU A 221 -64.95 110.53 -36.62
C GLU A 221 -65.29 111.98 -36.25
N ARG A 222 -64.32 112.75 -35.74
CA ARG A 222 -64.50 114.17 -35.42
C ARG A 222 -64.92 114.97 -36.66
N LEU A 223 -64.30 114.71 -37.81
CA LEU A 223 -64.68 115.31 -39.08
C LEU A 223 -66.07 114.86 -39.53
N ALA A 224 -66.33 113.55 -39.59
CA ALA A 224 -67.60 113.00 -40.05
C ALA A 224 -68.80 113.49 -39.23
N ARG A 225 -68.68 113.50 -37.89
CA ARG A 225 -69.72 113.98 -36.97
C ARG A 225 -70.09 115.45 -37.20
N SER A 226 -69.18 116.27 -37.75
CA SER A 226 -69.45 117.69 -38.04
C SER A 226 -70.29 117.93 -39.31
N TYR A 227 -70.51 116.91 -40.14
CA TYR A 227 -71.24 117.00 -41.42
C TYR A 227 -72.60 116.28 -41.44
N PHE A 228 -73.07 115.72 -40.32
CA PHE A 228 -74.30 114.91 -40.30
C PHE A 228 -75.57 115.71 -39.96
N THR A 229 -76.70 115.25 -40.51
CA THR A 229 -78.03 115.83 -40.27
C THR A 229 -78.87 114.95 -39.35
N THR A 230 -79.97 115.46 -38.81
CA THR A 230 -80.89 114.71 -37.92
C THR A 230 -81.41 113.41 -38.56
N LYS A 231 -81.74 113.42 -39.86
CA LYS A 231 -82.12 112.21 -40.60
C LYS A 231 -80.96 111.22 -40.73
N THR A 232 -79.73 111.71 -40.87
CA THR A 232 -78.51 110.88 -40.88
C THR A 232 -78.29 110.18 -39.53
N HIS A 233 -78.55 110.85 -38.41
CA HIS A 233 -78.44 110.22 -37.08
C HIS A 233 -79.49 109.12 -36.83
N ALA A 234 -80.69 109.24 -37.40
CA ALA A 234 -81.71 108.19 -37.31
C ALA A 234 -81.26 106.89 -38.04
N THR A 235 -80.71 107.02 -39.25
CA THR A 235 -80.16 105.87 -39.99
C THR A 235 -78.85 105.36 -39.38
N GLU A 236 -78.01 106.24 -38.83
CA GLU A 236 -76.83 105.88 -38.03
C GLU A 236 -77.22 105.00 -36.82
N HIS A 237 -78.29 105.34 -36.11
CA HIS A 237 -78.78 104.56 -34.96
C HIS A 237 -79.34 103.19 -35.36
N GLN A 238 -80.08 103.09 -36.48
CA GLN A 238 -80.50 101.79 -37.02
C GLN A 238 -79.29 100.94 -37.46
N ASN A 239 -78.32 101.57 -38.12
CA ASN A 239 -77.07 100.92 -38.52
C ASN A 239 -76.23 100.48 -37.31
N LYS A 240 -76.29 101.19 -36.17
CA LYS A 240 -75.66 100.75 -34.91
C LYS A 240 -76.31 99.48 -34.37
N LYS A 241 -77.64 99.35 -34.39
CA LYS A 241 -78.34 98.11 -34.01
C LYS A 241 -78.00 96.94 -34.92
N LEU A 242 -78.09 97.13 -36.25
CA LEU A 242 -77.74 96.09 -37.22
C LEU A 242 -76.26 95.68 -37.13
N LYS A 243 -75.35 96.61 -36.79
CA LYS A 243 -73.95 96.28 -36.46
C LYS A 243 -73.84 95.43 -35.19
N GLN A 244 -74.58 95.74 -34.12
CA GLN A 244 -74.59 94.94 -32.89
C GLN A 244 -75.07 93.51 -33.15
N GLU A 245 -76.17 93.34 -33.89
CA GLU A 245 -76.68 92.02 -34.30
C GLU A 245 -75.70 91.27 -35.20
N LEU A 246 -75.03 91.96 -36.14
CA LEU A 246 -73.97 91.39 -36.96
C LEU A 246 -72.76 90.95 -36.11
N TYR A 247 -72.37 91.72 -35.10
CA TYR A 247 -71.26 91.35 -34.20
C TYR A 247 -71.58 90.10 -33.38
N THR A 248 -72.78 89.98 -32.78
CA THR A 248 -73.15 88.79 -32.01
C THR A 248 -73.29 87.55 -32.90
N LEU A 249 -73.80 87.69 -34.13
CA LEU A 249 -73.83 86.59 -35.10
C LEU A 249 -72.42 86.19 -35.58
N LEU A 250 -71.50 87.14 -35.77
CA LEU A 250 -70.10 86.85 -36.08
C LEU A 250 -69.35 86.20 -34.91
N GLU A 251 -69.66 86.58 -33.67
CA GLU A 251 -69.13 85.97 -32.46
C GLU A 251 -69.63 84.54 -32.29
N ASN A 252 -70.95 84.32 -32.39
CA ASN A 252 -71.55 82.98 -32.40
C ASN A 252 -70.95 82.09 -33.51
N LYS A 253 -70.75 82.64 -34.71
CA LYS A 253 -70.08 81.93 -35.80
C LYS A 253 -68.64 81.55 -35.44
N LYS A 254 -67.85 82.47 -34.86
CA LYS A 254 -66.48 82.17 -34.40
C LYS A 254 -66.46 81.09 -33.32
N MET A 255 -67.38 81.14 -32.35
CA MET A 255 -67.49 80.12 -31.29
C MET A 255 -67.83 78.74 -31.87
N ILE A 256 -68.79 78.66 -32.79
CA ILE A 256 -69.14 77.41 -33.49
C ILE A 256 -67.95 76.89 -34.32
N GLN A 257 -67.22 77.77 -35.01
CA GLN A 257 -66.01 77.40 -35.75
C GLN A 257 -64.89 76.91 -34.80
N GLY A 258 -64.70 77.53 -33.64
CA GLY A 258 -63.76 77.11 -32.60
C GLY A 258 -64.07 75.70 -32.09
N VAL A 259 -65.32 75.45 -31.68
CA VAL A 259 -65.78 74.12 -31.23
C VAL A 259 -65.65 73.07 -32.34
N ALA A 260 -65.96 73.41 -33.59
CA ALA A 260 -65.79 72.50 -34.73
C ALA A 260 -64.30 72.18 -34.99
N GLU A 261 -63.41 73.16 -34.87
CA GLU A 261 -61.96 72.95 -34.95
C GLU A 261 -61.44 72.11 -33.78
N GLU A 262 -61.90 72.34 -32.55
CA GLU A 262 -61.51 71.57 -31.36
C GLU A 262 -61.96 70.12 -31.45
N LEU A 263 -63.21 69.87 -31.85
CA LEU A 263 -63.70 68.53 -32.16
C LEU A 263 -62.90 67.88 -33.29
N GLN A 264 -62.52 68.63 -34.33
CA GLN A 264 -61.66 68.10 -35.40
C GLN A 264 -60.24 67.78 -34.90
N LYS A 265 -59.65 68.62 -34.04
CA LYS A 265 -58.33 68.40 -33.41
C LYS A 265 -58.37 67.16 -32.50
N ALA A 266 -59.42 67.02 -31.68
CA ALA A 266 -59.64 65.86 -30.81
C ALA A 266 -59.85 64.57 -31.62
N ASN A 267 -60.67 64.59 -32.67
CA ASN A 267 -60.91 63.43 -33.54
C ASN A 267 -59.63 63.02 -34.30
N ARG A 268 -58.84 63.99 -34.79
CA ARG A 268 -57.48 63.74 -35.34
C ARG A 268 -56.49 63.22 -34.29
N LYS A 269 -56.66 63.54 -33.01
CA LYS A 269 -55.82 62.97 -31.93
C LYS A 269 -56.22 61.51 -31.70
N LEU A 270 -57.49 61.24 -31.43
CA LEU A 270 -58.03 59.90 -31.18
C LEU A 270 -57.70 58.91 -32.31
N LYS A 271 -57.72 59.34 -33.59
CA LYS A 271 -57.28 58.49 -34.70
C LYS A 271 -55.82 58.06 -34.59
N ARG A 272 -54.90 58.98 -34.26
CA ARG A 272 -53.49 58.64 -34.02
C ARG A 272 -53.31 57.79 -32.77
N ASP A 273 -54.07 58.08 -31.70
CA ASP A 273 -54.03 57.30 -30.47
C ASP A 273 -54.47 55.83 -30.73
N VAL A 274 -55.47 55.61 -31.61
CA VAL A 274 -55.91 54.29 -32.08
C VAL A 274 -54.90 53.63 -33.04
N GLU A 275 -54.33 54.37 -33.98
CA GLU A 275 -53.27 53.88 -34.89
C GLU A 275 -52.05 53.40 -34.08
N MET A 276 -51.59 54.18 -33.10
CA MET A 276 -50.49 53.83 -32.19
C MET A 276 -50.83 52.61 -31.31
N ALA A 277 -52.05 52.54 -30.76
CA ALA A 277 -52.50 51.38 -30.00
C ALA A 277 -52.46 50.10 -30.86
N SER A 278 -52.94 50.16 -32.10
CA SER A 278 -52.91 49.03 -33.04
C SER A 278 -51.49 48.59 -33.40
N THR A 279 -50.53 49.53 -33.57
CA THR A 279 -49.13 49.15 -33.78
C THR A 279 -48.51 48.50 -32.53
N VAL A 280 -48.85 48.97 -31.34
CA VAL A 280 -48.36 48.41 -30.06
C VAL A 280 -48.93 47.00 -29.85
N GLU A 281 -50.21 46.78 -30.10
CA GLU A 281 -50.83 45.45 -30.09
C GLU A 281 -50.16 44.50 -31.09
N ALA A 282 -49.93 44.95 -32.33
CA ALA A 282 -49.22 44.19 -33.34
C ALA A 282 -47.81 43.80 -32.86
N GLU A 283 -47.02 44.73 -32.32
CA GLU A 283 -45.72 44.41 -31.73
C GLU A 283 -45.83 43.37 -30.60
N HIS A 284 -46.78 43.54 -29.67
CA HIS A 284 -46.98 42.58 -28.58
C HIS A 284 -47.35 41.18 -29.08
N THR A 285 -48.19 41.04 -30.10
CA THR A 285 -48.47 39.71 -30.70
C THR A 285 -47.20 39.08 -31.28
N THR A 286 -46.33 39.86 -31.95
CA THR A 286 -45.05 39.31 -32.47
C THR A 286 -44.04 38.98 -31.36
N ARG A 287 -43.99 39.76 -30.28
CA ARG A 287 -43.15 39.46 -29.09
C ARG A 287 -43.63 38.17 -28.42
N ASN A 288 -44.94 38.05 -28.17
CA ASN A 288 -45.54 36.86 -27.59
C ASN A 288 -45.34 35.61 -28.48
N ALA A 289 -45.40 35.75 -29.81
CA ALA A 289 -45.14 34.67 -30.75
C ALA A 289 -43.66 34.23 -30.77
N LYS A 290 -42.71 35.15 -30.56
CA LYS A 290 -41.28 34.81 -30.37
C LYS A 290 -41.05 34.08 -29.05
N GLN A 291 -41.59 34.63 -27.95
CA GLN A 291 -41.47 34.03 -26.61
C GLN A 291 -42.09 32.63 -26.54
N LYS A 292 -43.22 32.37 -27.22
CA LYS A 292 -43.77 31.00 -27.30
C LYS A 292 -42.79 30.02 -27.93
N LYS A 293 -42.16 30.37 -29.05
CA LYS A 293 -41.15 29.53 -29.72
C LYS A 293 -39.89 29.32 -28.87
N GLU A 294 -39.48 30.33 -28.13
CA GLU A 294 -38.37 30.24 -27.17
C GLU A 294 -38.70 29.30 -26.00
N ILE A 295 -39.92 29.40 -25.45
CA ILE A 295 -40.43 28.48 -24.41
C ILE A 295 -40.60 27.06 -24.94
N GLU A 296 -41.02 26.88 -26.20
CA GLU A 296 -41.10 25.58 -26.87
C GLU A 296 -39.71 24.96 -27.03
N LEU A 297 -38.73 25.71 -27.54
CA LEU A 297 -37.33 25.26 -27.67
C LEU A 297 -36.69 24.93 -26.31
N LEU A 298 -36.93 25.75 -25.28
CA LEU A 298 -36.42 25.49 -23.92
C LEU A 298 -37.07 24.23 -23.31
N LYS A 299 -38.35 23.95 -23.59
CA LYS A 299 -39.01 22.70 -23.18
C LYS A 299 -38.46 21.48 -23.90
N GLU A 300 -38.15 21.59 -25.19
CA GLU A 300 -37.47 20.52 -25.93
C GLU A 300 -36.05 20.27 -25.37
N GLN A 301 -35.31 21.33 -25.05
CA GLN A 301 -34.00 21.21 -24.39
C GLN A 301 -34.11 20.53 -23.03
N VAL A 302 -35.00 20.99 -22.14
CA VAL A 302 -35.23 20.36 -20.82
C VAL A 302 -35.60 18.88 -20.98
N LYS A 303 -36.55 18.56 -21.86
CA LYS A 303 -36.95 17.17 -22.15
C LYS A 303 -35.78 16.31 -22.63
N THR A 304 -34.90 16.82 -23.48
CA THR A 304 -33.70 16.07 -23.90
C THR A 304 -32.65 15.95 -22.78
N THR A 305 -32.53 16.92 -21.86
CA THR A 305 -31.66 16.75 -20.69
C THR A 305 -32.24 15.74 -19.70
N ASP A 306 -33.56 15.70 -19.51
CA ASP A 306 -34.23 14.74 -18.64
C ASP A 306 -34.08 13.31 -19.19
N GLU A 307 -34.34 13.09 -20.49
CA GLU A 307 -34.10 11.80 -21.16
C GLU A 307 -32.63 11.33 -21.08
N ASN A 308 -31.67 12.28 -21.11
CA ASN A 308 -30.25 11.98 -20.90
C ASN A 308 -29.93 11.67 -19.42
N MET A 309 -30.62 12.27 -18.45
CA MET A 309 -30.48 11.93 -17.03
C MET A 309 -31.08 10.57 -16.69
N ASP A 310 -32.27 10.25 -17.22
CA ASP A 310 -32.93 8.95 -17.04
C ASP A 310 -32.08 7.81 -17.61
N THR A 311 -31.54 7.98 -18.83
CA THR A 311 -30.66 6.99 -19.44
C THR A 311 -29.34 6.81 -18.67
N MET A 312 -28.77 7.89 -18.12
CA MET A 312 -27.64 7.79 -17.18
C MET A 312 -28.01 7.09 -15.87
N ALA A 313 -29.16 7.39 -15.27
CA ALA A 313 -29.62 6.77 -14.02
C ALA A 313 -29.79 5.25 -14.18
N VAL A 314 -30.45 4.82 -15.26
CA VAL A 314 -30.60 3.41 -15.63
C VAL A 314 -29.25 2.75 -15.93
N GLU A 315 -28.26 3.48 -16.47
CA GLU A 315 -26.89 2.98 -16.57
C GLU A 315 -26.18 2.82 -15.22
N TYR A 316 -26.32 3.79 -14.30
CA TYR A 316 -25.74 3.71 -12.96
C TYR A 316 -26.34 2.57 -12.15
N GLU A 317 -27.66 2.38 -12.18
CA GLU A 317 -28.33 1.24 -11.53
C GLU A 317 -27.83 -0.09 -12.11
N ARG A 318 -27.73 -0.19 -13.45
CA ARG A 318 -27.17 -1.37 -14.14
C ARG A 318 -25.70 -1.64 -13.80
N ARG A 319 -24.91 -0.60 -13.48
CA ARG A 319 -23.53 -0.73 -12.99
C ARG A 319 -23.52 -1.20 -11.52
N LEU A 320 -24.39 -0.65 -10.67
CA LEU A 320 -24.54 -1.04 -9.26
C LEU A 320 -24.97 -2.51 -9.14
N GLN A 321 -26.01 -2.93 -9.84
CA GLN A 321 -26.44 -4.33 -9.88
C GLN A 321 -25.34 -5.29 -10.36
N LYS A 322 -24.44 -4.86 -11.27
CA LYS A 322 -23.28 -5.67 -11.70
C LYS A 322 -22.23 -5.78 -10.60
N GLN A 323 -21.93 -4.70 -9.90
CA GLN A 323 -21.02 -4.71 -8.74
C GLN A 323 -21.58 -5.60 -7.62
N GLU A 324 -22.86 -5.45 -7.29
CA GLU A 324 -23.55 -6.26 -6.28
C GLU A 324 -23.52 -7.75 -6.63
N LYS A 325 -23.85 -8.13 -7.88
CA LYS A 325 -23.75 -9.51 -8.36
C LYS A 325 -22.32 -10.05 -8.30
N SER A 326 -21.32 -9.21 -8.59
CA SER A 326 -19.91 -9.61 -8.47
C SER A 326 -19.45 -9.75 -7.01
N HIS A 327 -19.92 -8.89 -6.11
CA HIS A 327 -19.61 -8.95 -4.69
C HIS A 327 -20.28 -10.17 -4.03
N ASN A 328 -21.56 -10.41 -4.32
CA ASN A 328 -22.30 -11.59 -3.88
C ASN A 328 -21.67 -12.90 -4.41
N ALA A 329 -21.07 -12.89 -5.59
CA ALA A 329 -20.29 -14.03 -6.09
C ALA A 329 -18.96 -14.22 -5.32
N ALA A 330 -18.23 -13.13 -5.04
CA ALA A 330 -17.00 -13.19 -4.25
C ALA A 330 -17.26 -13.64 -2.80
N MET A 331 -18.32 -13.13 -2.15
CA MET A 331 -18.74 -13.54 -0.82
C MET A 331 -19.08 -15.04 -0.78
N LYS A 332 -19.79 -15.57 -1.78
CA LYS A 332 -20.09 -17.01 -1.88
C LYS A 332 -18.85 -17.89 -2.07
N LEU A 333 -17.80 -17.38 -2.71
CA LEU A 333 -16.51 -18.06 -2.80
C LEU A 333 -15.79 -18.06 -1.45
N LEU A 334 -15.73 -16.91 -0.75
CA LEU A 334 -15.13 -16.83 0.58
C LEU A 334 -15.87 -17.68 1.62
N THR A 335 -17.20 -17.81 1.57
CA THR A 335 -17.93 -18.70 2.48
C THR A 335 -17.59 -20.17 2.23
N ALA A 336 -17.50 -20.60 0.96
CA ALA A 336 -17.08 -21.96 0.61
C ALA A 336 -15.62 -22.26 0.99
N GLU A 337 -14.72 -21.27 0.88
CA GLU A 337 -13.35 -21.38 1.36
C GLU A 337 -13.31 -21.49 2.90
N CYS A 338 -14.06 -20.66 3.63
CA CYS A 338 -14.21 -20.78 5.08
C CYS A 338 -14.79 -22.13 5.53
N GLU A 339 -15.73 -22.70 4.78
CA GLU A 339 -16.33 -24.02 5.08
C GLU A 339 -15.37 -25.17 4.82
N THR A 340 -14.64 -25.16 3.71
CA THR A 340 -13.60 -26.17 3.44
C THR A 340 -12.43 -26.07 4.42
N LEU A 341 -12.00 -24.86 4.80
CA LEU A 341 -11.02 -24.66 5.86
C LEU A 341 -11.55 -25.18 7.21
N ARG A 342 -12.80 -24.90 7.57
CA ARG A 342 -13.43 -25.45 8.80
C ARG A 342 -13.41 -26.98 8.80
N SER A 343 -13.81 -27.63 7.70
CA SER A 343 -13.83 -29.10 7.63
C SER A 343 -12.43 -29.72 7.70
N THR A 344 -11.40 -29.08 7.13
CA THR A 344 -10.01 -29.56 7.27
C THR A 344 -9.48 -29.41 8.70
N VAL A 345 -9.81 -28.32 9.41
CA VAL A 345 -9.47 -28.13 10.83
C VAL A 345 -10.19 -29.16 11.71
N GLU A 346 -11.45 -29.48 11.42
CA GLU A 346 -12.22 -30.51 12.14
C GLU A 346 -11.65 -31.92 11.89
N ALA A 347 -11.25 -32.24 10.66
CA ALA A 347 -10.56 -33.50 10.35
C ALA A 347 -9.21 -33.62 11.08
N LEU A 348 -8.37 -32.58 11.05
CA LEU A 348 -7.10 -32.54 11.77
C LEU A 348 -7.31 -32.66 13.30
N ARG A 349 -8.36 -32.05 13.84
CA ARG A 349 -8.75 -32.20 15.26
C ARG A 349 -9.18 -33.63 15.58
N ALA A 350 -9.90 -34.31 14.69
CA ALA A 350 -10.28 -35.71 14.85
C ALA A 350 -9.06 -36.64 14.84
N ASP A 351 -8.09 -36.44 13.93
CA ASP A 351 -6.85 -37.23 13.91
C ASP A 351 -5.93 -36.91 15.10
N LEU A 352 -5.86 -35.66 15.58
CA LEU A 352 -5.16 -35.32 16.84
C LEU A 352 -5.79 -36.03 18.05
N LEU A 353 -7.12 -36.12 18.14
CA LEU A 353 -7.81 -36.85 19.19
C LEU A 353 -7.60 -38.37 19.08
N LYS A 354 -7.53 -38.91 17.86
CA LYS A 354 -7.20 -40.31 17.57
C LYS A 354 -5.75 -40.64 17.94
N MET A 355 -4.79 -39.77 17.61
CA MET A 355 -3.41 -39.90 18.06
C MET A 355 -3.31 -39.82 19.59
N ARG A 356 -3.98 -38.87 20.24
CA ARG A 356 -4.04 -38.80 21.72
C ARG A 356 -4.55 -40.11 22.33
N ARG A 357 -5.63 -40.70 21.80
CA ARG A 357 -6.16 -42.00 22.25
C ARG A 357 -5.20 -43.17 22.02
N ILE A 358 -4.36 -43.11 20.98
CA ILE A 358 -3.32 -44.12 20.72
C ILE A 358 -2.15 -43.93 21.69
N SER A 359 -1.70 -42.69 21.93
CA SER A 359 -0.67 -42.37 22.92
C SER A 359 -1.11 -42.73 24.35
N GLU A 360 -2.35 -42.44 24.71
CA GLU A 360 -2.98 -42.80 25.98
C GLU A 360 -3.01 -44.31 26.20
N LYS A 361 -3.37 -45.09 25.17
CA LYS A 361 -3.27 -46.56 25.19
C LYS A 361 -1.83 -47.05 25.32
N LEU A 362 -0.90 -46.51 24.55
CA LEU A 362 0.50 -46.93 24.56
C LEU A 362 1.19 -46.59 25.89
N VAL A 363 0.85 -45.45 26.50
CA VAL A 363 1.25 -45.10 27.87
C VAL A 363 0.59 -46.05 28.87
N GLY A 364 -0.69 -46.41 28.70
CA GLY A 364 -1.37 -47.42 29.52
C GLY A 364 -0.69 -48.79 29.45
N GLU A 365 -0.47 -49.34 28.24
CA GLU A 365 0.23 -50.61 28.00
C GLU A 365 1.67 -50.58 28.55
N ARG A 366 2.37 -49.44 28.43
CA ARG A 366 3.68 -49.23 29.06
C ARG A 366 3.58 -49.22 30.58
N THR A 367 2.60 -48.54 31.17
CA THR A 367 2.40 -48.50 32.63
C THR A 367 2.01 -49.88 33.16
N GLU A 368 1.16 -50.64 32.48
CA GLU A 368 0.85 -52.04 32.83
C GLU A 368 2.10 -52.94 32.75
N MET A 369 2.99 -52.69 31.79
CA MET A 369 4.28 -53.39 31.69
C MET A 369 5.23 -52.99 32.82
N GLU A 370 5.34 -51.68 33.13
CA GLU A 370 6.18 -51.15 34.19
C GLU A 370 5.71 -51.58 35.58
N THR A 371 4.41 -51.56 35.89
CA THR A 371 3.88 -52.12 37.14
C THR A 371 4.13 -53.62 37.23
N PHE A 372 3.97 -54.37 36.13
CA PHE A 372 4.32 -55.80 36.10
C PHE A 372 5.82 -56.05 36.31
N PHE A 373 6.72 -55.22 35.79
CA PHE A 373 8.16 -55.28 36.12
C PHE A 373 8.39 -55.09 37.63
N HIS A 374 7.69 -54.15 38.28
CA HIS A 374 7.79 -53.93 39.73
C HIS A 374 7.19 -55.09 40.53
N GLU A 375 6.01 -55.61 40.16
CA GLU A 375 5.40 -56.80 40.75
C GLU A 375 6.32 -58.03 40.66
N ALA A 376 6.98 -58.24 39.51
CA ALA A 376 7.92 -59.33 39.32
C ALA A 376 9.19 -59.16 40.17
N LEU A 377 9.71 -57.93 40.31
CA LEU A 377 10.80 -57.61 41.22
C LEU A 377 10.41 -57.85 42.69
N GLU A 378 9.20 -57.50 43.10
CA GLU A 378 8.69 -57.79 44.45
C GLU A 378 8.37 -59.27 44.69
N GLN A 379 7.96 -60.01 43.65
CA GLN A 379 7.85 -61.47 43.73
C GLN A 379 9.25 -62.08 43.92
N VAL A 380 10.24 -61.71 43.11
CA VAL A 380 11.61 -62.23 43.26
C VAL A 380 12.21 -61.87 44.62
N ARG A 381 11.96 -60.66 45.16
CA ARG A 381 12.35 -60.30 46.53
C ARG A 381 11.70 -61.16 47.61
N ARG A 382 10.39 -61.45 47.48
CA ARG A 382 9.69 -62.36 48.40
C ARG A 382 10.23 -63.78 48.29
N GLU A 383 10.47 -64.25 47.08
CA GLU A 383 11.07 -65.56 46.82
C GLU A 383 12.51 -65.66 47.35
N THR A 384 13.38 -64.65 47.21
CA THR A 384 14.73 -64.71 47.79
C THR A 384 14.74 -64.53 49.30
N LEU A 385 13.83 -63.75 49.90
CA LEU A 385 13.65 -63.72 51.36
C LEU A 385 13.10 -65.05 51.89
N GLU A 386 12.23 -65.72 51.16
CA GLU A 386 11.76 -67.07 51.49
C GLU A 386 12.83 -68.14 51.27
N GLU A 387 13.64 -68.08 50.21
CA GLU A 387 14.75 -68.99 49.97
C GLU A 387 15.87 -68.79 50.98
N GLN A 388 16.13 -67.56 51.44
CA GLN A 388 17.05 -67.31 52.56
C GLN A 388 16.49 -67.91 53.87
N ARG A 389 15.20 -67.74 54.17
CA ARG A 389 14.54 -68.40 55.32
C ARG A 389 14.60 -69.92 55.23
N LYS A 390 14.35 -70.50 54.04
CA LYS A 390 14.37 -71.95 53.79
C LYS A 390 15.80 -72.52 53.84
N ASN A 391 16.80 -71.80 53.31
CA ASN A 391 18.21 -72.18 53.43
C ASN A 391 18.71 -72.13 54.89
N MET A 392 18.12 -71.30 55.75
CA MET A 392 18.38 -71.34 57.20
C MET A 392 17.64 -72.47 57.95
N GLN A 393 16.80 -73.27 57.28
CA GLN A 393 15.98 -74.32 57.93
C GLN A 393 15.97 -75.68 57.21
N SER A 394 16.79 -75.90 56.18
CA SER A 394 16.68 -77.07 55.28
C SER A 394 17.96 -77.91 55.13
N ILE A 395 18.57 -78.34 56.23
CA ILE A 395 19.48 -79.50 56.23
C ILE A 395 18.60 -80.77 56.23
N GLY A 396 18.33 -81.38 55.06
CA GLY A 396 17.40 -82.51 54.97
C GLY A 396 17.37 -83.23 53.62
N HIS A 397 17.94 -84.44 53.58
CA HIS A 397 18.10 -85.36 52.45
C HIS A 397 16.93 -85.62 51.46
N HIS A 398 17.30 -85.53 50.17
CA HIS A 398 17.23 -86.57 49.12
C HIS A 398 15.93 -87.18 48.52
N HIS A 399 16.14 -87.58 47.25
CA HIS A 399 15.48 -88.60 46.41
C HIS A 399 14.32 -88.14 45.51
N SER A 400 14.07 -88.67 44.31
CA SER A 400 14.82 -89.47 43.29
C SER A 400 13.76 -90.14 42.40
N LYS A 401 13.75 -89.90 41.08
CA LYS A 401 13.56 -90.94 40.02
C LYS A 401 13.50 -90.40 38.58
N LYS A 402 13.86 -91.33 37.69
CA LYS A 402 13.89 -91.36 36.21
C LYS A 402 12.54 -90.99 35.56
N GLY A 403 12.43 -90.57 34.28
CA GLY A 403 13.45 -90.24 33.26
C GLY A 403 13.04 -90.60 31.82
N ALA A 404 13.56 -89.87 30.82
CA ALA A 404 13.43 -90.08 29.34
C ALA A 404 12.00 -89.86 28.75
N ARG A 405 11.74 -89.79 27.41
CA ARG A 405 12.56 -90.12 26.21
C ARG A 405 12.01 -89.44 24.90
N LEU A 406 12.85 -88.68 24.15
CA LEU A 406 12.86 -88.44 22.66
C LEU A 406 11.54 -87.91 21.96
N GLU A 407 11.46 -87.38 20.72
CA GLU A 407 12.38 -86.83 19.69
C GLU A 407 11.62 -86.12 18.52
N LEU A 408 12.32 -85.25 17.75
CA LEU A 408 12.17 -84.97 16.28
C LEU A 408 10.79 -84.45 15.73
N GLN A 409 10.63 -83.91 14.50
CA GLN A 409 11.55 -83.59 13.38
C GLN A 409 11.14 -82.31 12.56
N PHE A 410 11.87 -82.03 11.47
CA PHE A 410 11.82 -80.90 10.51
C PHE A 410 10.49 -80.65 9.76
N SER A 411 10.39 -79.47 9.11
CA SER A 411 10.03 -79.23 7.68
C SER A 411 9.44 -77.80 7.50
N SER A 412 10.15 -76.75 7.09
CA SER A 412 10.70 -76.34 5.77
C SER A 412 9.74 -75.64 4.78
N GLN A 413 9.93 -74.31 4.61
CA GLN A 413 9.84 -73.51 3.35
C GLN A 413 8.50 -73.45 2.53
N PRO A 414 8.35 -72.65 1.44
CA PRO A 414 8.80 -71.25 1.20
C PRO A 414 7.79 -70.35 0.39
N ARG A 415 8.23 -69.12 0.01
CA ARG A 415 7.68 -68.19 -1.04
C ARG A 415 6.33 -67.49 -0.71
N GLN A 416 6.12 -66.17 -0.91
CA GLN A 416 6.15 -65.29 -2.12
C GLN A 416 5.06 -65.61 -3.17
N PRO A 417 4.57 -64.66 -4.02
CA PRO A 417 4.71 -63.18 -4.05
C PRO A 417 3.36 -62.42 -4.36
N LEU A 418 3.40 -61.38 -5.24
CA LEU A 418 2.32 -60.63 -5.94
C LEU A 418 1.71 -59.37 -5.25
N LEU A 419 1.28 -58.29 -5.93
CA LEU A 419 1.61 -57.70 -7.25
C LEU A 419 1.14 -56.21 -7.35
N ILE A 420 1.77 -55.45 -8.26
CA ILE A 420 1.25 -54.39 -9.18
C ILE A 420 -0.12 -53.74 -8.84
N SER A 421 -0.20 -52.40 -8.77
CA SER A 421 -0.62 -51.60 -9.93
C SER A 421 -0.10 -50.17 -9.99
N ASP A 422 0.48 -49.81 -11.14
CA ASP A 422 0.72 -48.44 -11.58
C ASP A 422 -0.56 -47.73 -12.06
N ARG A 423 -0.68 -46.45 -11.69
CA ARG A 423 -1.35 -45.33 -12.40
C ARG A 423 -1.37 -44.15 -11.42
N GLY A 424 -0.73 -42.99 -11.64
CA GLY A 424 -0.02 -42.48 -12.81
C GLY A 424 -0.49 -41.06 -13.16
N ILE A 425 0.22 -40.37 -14.05
CA ILE A 425 -0.18 -39.11 -14.72
C ILE A 425 0.03 -37.80 -13.91
N PHE A 426 1.23 -37.22 -14.15
CA PHE A 426 1.53 -35.80 -14.47
C PHE A 426 1.43 -34.62 -13.47
N ALA A 427 2.49 -33.80 -13.57
CA ALA A 427 2.53 -32.33 -13.58
C ALA A 427 2.35 -31.50 -12.30
N SER A 428 3.49 -31.11 -11.73
CA SER A 428 3.80 -29.69 -11.44
C SER A 428 4.20 -28.95 -12.74
N PRO A 429 4.28 -27.60 -12.80
CA PRO A 429 3.73 -26.56 -11.89
C PRO A 429 3.07 -25.33 -12.59
N SER A 430 2.37 -24.51 -11.79
CA SER A 430 2.38 -23.02 -11.78
C SER A 430 2.02 -22.13 -13.00
N HIS A 431 1.29 -21.05 -12.67
CA HIS A 431 1.23 -19.70 -13.27
C HIS A 431 0.33 -19.38 -14.50
N LEU A 432 -0.05 -18.09 -14.51
CA LEU A 432 -0.69 -17.24 -15.54
C LEU A 432 -2.23 -17.26 -15.73
N THR A 433 -2.81 -16.11 -15.36
CA THR A 433 -4.02 -15.47 -15.92
C THR A 433 -3.67 -14.74 -17.25
N PRO A 434 -4.60 -14.08 -17.98
CA PRO A 434 -6.05 -13.98 -17.83
C PRO A 434 -6.86 -14.45 -19.06
N LYS A 435 -8.18 -14.27 -19.02
CA LYS A 435 -9.16 -14.76 -20.01
C LYS A 435 -9.75 -13.61 -20.83
N ALA A 436 -9.54 -13.60 -22.14
CA ALA A 436 -10.22 -12.71 -23.11
C ALA A 436 -11.08 -13.55 -24.08
N CYS A 437 -12.23 -13.02 -24.52
CA CYS A 437 -13.21 -13.76 -25.34
C CYS A 437 -14.09 -12.80 -26.18
N ALA A 438 -14.81 -13.37 -27.16
CA ALA A 438 -15.50 -12.73 -28.30
C ALA A 438 -14.51 -12.06 -29.29
N LYS A 439 -14.37 -12.43 -30.57
CA LYS A 439 -15.23 -13.02 -31.64
C LYS A 439 -16.22 -12.07 -32.34
N SER A 440 -16.12 -12.11 -33.68
CA SER A 440 -17.15 -11.91 -34.73
C SER A 440 -17.87 -10.57 -34.86
N GLY A 441 -17.68 -9.93 -36.02
CA GLY A 441 -18.57 -8.90 -36.59
C GLY A 441 -18.26 -8.65 -38.08
N LEU A 442 -19.14 -9.11 -38.97
CA LEU A 442 -19.27 -8.89 -40.44
C LEU A 442 -20.23 -9.98 -41.00
N PRO A 443 -20.93 -9.83 -42.15
CA PRO A 443 -21.11 -8.64 -43.02
C PRO A 443 -22.59 -8.32 -43.41
N GLY A 444 -22.82 -7.15 -44.03
CA GLY A 444 -24.09 -6.76 -44.71
C GLY A 444 -25.22 -6.27 -43.78
N THR A 445 -26.22 -5.49 -44.21
CA THR A 445 -26.54 -4.82 -45.51
C THR A 445 -27.68 -3.78 -45.23
N GLU A 446 -28.23 -2.93 -46.11
CA GLU A 446 -28.20 -2.71 -47.57
C GLU A 446 -28.58 -1.24 -47.93
N LYS A 447 -28.45 -0.84 -49.22
CA LYS A 447 -29.15 0.23 -49.99
C LYS A 447 -29.38 1.66 -49.41
N GLY A 448 -28.95 2.67 -50.18
CA GLY A 448 -29.35 4.07 -50.03
C GLY A 448 -28.80 5.02 -51.12
N MET A 449 -29.33 4.95 -52.35
CA MET A 449 -29.01 5.92 -53.42
C MET A 449 -29.90 7.17 -53.32
N VAL A 450 -29.34 8.37 -53.60
CA VAL A 450 -29.78 9.26 -54.72
C VAL A 450 -28.91 10.53 -54.83
N SER A 451 -28.26 10.65 -55.99
CA SER A 451 -27.91 11.84 -56.81
C SER A 451 -27.98 13.29 -56.27
N LEU A 452 -26.81 13.95 -56.33
CA LEU A 452 -26.51 15.29 -56.92
C LEU A 452 -27.55 16.44 -56.88
N SER A 453 -27.15 17.59 -56.30
CA SER A 453 -27.28 18.98 -56.84
C SER A 453 -26.98 20.01 -55.74
N SER A 454 -26.43 21.23 -55.91
CA SER A 454 -25.55 21.90 -56.90
C SER A 454 -25.19 23.29 -56.33
N LYS A 455 -24.00 23.83 -56.60
CA LYS A 455 -23.57 25.25 -56.34
C LYS A 455 -23.43 25.60 -54.83
N SER A 456 -22.28 26.05 -54.33
CA SER A 456 -21.47 27.25 -54.65
C SER A 456 -22.01 28.54 -54.03
N VAL A 457 -21.33 29.03 -52.98
CA VAL A 457 -20.69 30.36 -52.88
C VAL A 457 -19.89 30.42 -51.57
N CYS A 458 -18.73 31.08 -51.56
CA CYS A 458 -17.97 31.40 -50.34
C CYS A 458 -18.39 32.76 -49.78
N ALA A 459 -18.52 32.90 -48.45
CA ALA A 459 -17.97 34.02 -47.66
C ALA A 459 -18.53 34.08 -46.21
N SER A 460 -17.73 34.69 -45.32
CA SER A 460 -18.11 35.43 -44.09
C SER A 460 -19.10 34.80 -43.09
N LEU A 461 -18.57 34.48 -41.91
CA LEU A 461 -19.33 34.31 -40.67
C LEU A 461 -20.06 35.61 -40.28
N PRO A 462 -21.34 35.57 -39.86
CA PRO A 462 -21.98 36.72 -39.22
C PRO A 462 -21.50 36.87 -37.77
N LEU A 463 -20.93 38.03 -37.44
CA LEU A 463 -20.50 38.36 -36.08
C LEU A 463 -21.74 38.57 -35.18
N ILE A 464 -21.89 37.75 -34.14
CA ILE A 464 -23.01 37.88 -33.18
C ILE A 464 -22.72 39.05 -32.22
N THR A 465 -23.26 40.23 -32.54
CA THR A 465 -23.17 41.42 -31.68
C THR A 465 -24.14 41.32 -30.50
N MET A 466 -23.63 40.97 -29.32
CA MET A 466 -24.40 40.93 -28.07
C MET A 466 -24.69 42.35 -27.51
N SER A 467 -25.69 43.01 -28.09
CA SER A 467 -26.24 44.27 -27.55
C SER A 467 -27.27 44.00 -26.45
N SER A 468 -26.82 43.73 -25.23
CA SER A 468 -27.68 43.57 -24.05
C SER A 468 -27.43 44.67 -23.02
N THR A 469 -28.23 45.74 -23.08
CA THR A 469 -28.25 46.82 -22.08
C THR A 469 -29.57 46.83 -21.31
N PHE A 470 -29.68 45.95 -20.31
CA PHE A 470 -30.71 46.04 -19.28
C PHE A 470 -30.07 46.26 -17.91
N TYR A 471 -30.16 47.51 -17.42
CA TYR A 471 -29.77 47.85 -16.06
C TYR A 471 -30.75 47.21 -15.06
N SER A 472 -30.24 46.38 -14.14
CA SER A 472 -30.97 45.88 -12.98
C SER A 472 -30.32 46.41 -11.70
N PRO A 473 -30.88 47.43 -11.02
CA PRO A 473 -30.20 48.15 -9.96
C PRO A 473 -30.56 47.63 -8.55
N TYR A 474 -30.43 46.31 -8.28
CA TYR A 474 -30.72 45.76 -6.95
C TYR A 474 -29.68 44.78 -6.39
N ARG A 475 -29.11 45.20 -5.25
CA ARG A 475 -28.44 44.41 -4.19
C ARG A 475 -27.30 43.46 -4.59
N ASN A 476 -26.09 43.95 -4.34
CA ASN A 476 -25.01 43.09 -3.86
C ASN A 476 -25.44 42.43 -2.53
N ALA A 477 -25.68 41.13 -2.54
CA ALA A 477 -25.72 40.30 -1.34
C ALA A 477 -24.60 39.27 -1.46
N VAL A 478 -23.55 39.42 -0.65
CA VAL A 478 -22.42 38.49 -0.63
C VAL A 478 -22.91 37.17 -0.04
N VAL A 479 -22.99 36.13 -0.87
CA VAL A 479 -23.19 34.76 -0.41
C VAL A 479 -21.85 34.26 0.15
N PRO A 480 -21.73 33.97 1.45
CA PRO A 480 -20.52 33.38 2.01
C PRO A 480 -20.35 31.92 1.54
N PRO A 481 -19.14 31.34 1.61
CA PRO A 481 -18.93 29.94 1.24
C PRO A 481 -19.80 28.99 2.06
N ILE A 482 -20.28 27.92 1.43
CA ILE A 482 -20.99 26.83 2.12
C ILE A 482 -19.94 26.01 2.89
N GLU A 483 -19.75 26.36 4.15
CA GLU A 483 -19.01 25.52 5.10
C GLU A 483 -19.81 24.25 5.39
N TRP A 484 -19.19 23.08 5.18
CA TRP A 484 -19.73 21.79 5.60
C TRP A 484 -19.65 21.68 7.13
N ARG A 485 -20.64 22.23 7.83
CA ARG A 485 -20.75 22.12 9.29
C ARG A 485 -21.40 20.79 9.69
N ASP A 486 -20.53 19.86 10.05
CA ASP A 486 -20.85 18.61 10.74
C ASP A 486 -21.76 18.89 11.97
N THR A 487 -22.96 18.32 11.98
CA THR A 487 -23.97 18.53 13.02
C THR A 487 -23.82 17.55 14.19
N SER A 488 -22.66 17.56 14.84
CA SER A 488 -22.33 16.72 16.00
C SER A 488 -22.35 17.49 17.33
N HIS A 489 -23.38 18.32 17.55
CA HIS A 489 -23.49 19.09 18.79
C HIS A 489 -24.07 18.28 19.96
N GLU A 490 -23.27 18.20 21.03
CA GLU A 490 -23.56 17.52 22.30
C GLU A 490 -24.99 17.69 22.83
N ARG A 491 -25.64 16.57 23.21
CA ARG A 491 -26.70 16.59 24.24
C ARG A 491 -26.15 16.02 25.54
N LYS A 492 -25.58 16.88 26.39
CA LYS A 492 -25.18 16.53 27.75
C LYS A 492 -26.42 16.21 28.61
N VAL A 493 -26.64 14.94 28.91
CA VAL A 493 -27.51 14.45 29.98
C VAL A 493 -26.67 13.49 30.84
N ALA A 494 -26.79 13.61 32.16
CA ALA A 494 -25.97 12.85 33.10
C ALA A 494 -26.68 11.58 33.59
N GLY A 495 -25.88 10.55 33.92
CA GLY A 495 -26.27 9.50 34.87
C GLY A 495 -26.32 8.06 34.35
N THR A 496 -26.34 7.14 35.33
CA THR A 496 -26.72 5.71 35.24
C THR A 496 -25.94 4.80 34.27
N THR A 497 -24.80 4.32 34.78
CA THR A 497 -24.46 2.89 34.95
C THR A 497 -25.11 1.82 34.04
N GLY A 498 -24.27 1.12 33.28
CA GLY A 498 -24.54 -0.15 32.58
C GLY A 498 -23.44 -0.36 31.51
N VAL A 499 -22.37 -1.13 31.71
CA VAL A 499 -22.24 -2.55 32.12
C VAL A 499 -22.87 -3.51 31.10
N ALA A 500 -22.21 -3.70 29.96
CA ALA A 500 -22.43 -4.82 29.03
C ALA A 500 -21.20 -5.07 28.13
N ASP A 501 -20.48 -6.18 28.37
CA ASP A 501 -19.68 -6.99 27.43
C ASP A 501 -19.07 -6.35 26.16
N CYS A 502 -17.96 -5.60 26.32
CA CYS A 502 -16.90 -5.66 25.29
C CYS A 502 -16.13 -6.97 25.46
N ARG A 503 -16.51 -8.02 24.71
CA ARG A 503 -15.79 -9.31 24.70
C ARG A 503 -14.47 -9.21 23.94
N THR A 504 -13.45 -8.68 24.60
CA THR A 504 -12.06 -8.86 24.18
C THR A 504 -11.72 -10.35 24.13
N LEU A 505 -10.96 -10.75 23.10
CA LEU A 505 -10.54 -12.14 22.91
C LEU A 505 -9.59 -12.55 24.05
N GLY A 506 -10.10 -13.37 24.96
CA GLY A 506 -9.37 -13.82 26.14
C GLY A 506 -8.09 -14.57 25.78
N GLU A 507 -7.00 -14.20 26.45
CA GLU A 507 -5.66 -14.71 26.17
C GLU A 507 -5.55 -16.22 26.38
N SER A 508 -4.77 -16.84 25.48
CA SER A 508 -4.22 -18.20 25.51
C SER A 508 -4.20 -18.92 26.88
N GLY A 509 -5.24 -19.69 27.19
CA GLY A 509 -5.30 -20.62 28.32
C GLY A 509 -4.41 -21.87 28.19
N PHE A 510 -3.21 -21.74 27.60
CA PHE A 510 -2.30 -22.85 27.25
C PHE A 510 -1.04 -22.91 28.14
N SER A 511 -1.19 -22.67 29.45
CA SER A 511 -0.08 -22.68 30.43
C SER A 511 -0.29 -23.63 31.62
N HIS A 512 -1.10 -24.67 31.47
CA HIS A 512 -1.07 -25.83 32.38
C HIS A 512 -0.36 -27.01 31.73
N VAL A 513 0.97 -26.96 31.78
CA VAL A 513 1.81 -28.17 31.70
C VAL A 513 1.46 -29.05 32.90
N LEU A 514 1.41 -30.37 32.69
CA LEU A 514 1.08 -31.34 33.73
C LEU A 514 2.16 -31.35 34.82
N THR A 515 1.84 -30.84 36.01
CA THR A 515 2.61 -31.14 37.22
C THR A 515 2.43 -32.62 37.54
N ALA A 516 3.37 -33.45 37.11
CA ALA A 516 3.32 -34.88 37.36
C ALA A 516 3.31 -35.16 38.87
N SER A 517 2.28 -35.89 39.34
CA SER A 517 2.13 -36.25 40.75
C SER A 517 3.38 -36.94 41.28
N GLU A 518 3.84 -36.53 42.46
CA GLU A 518 5.19 -36.83 42.93
C GLU A 518 5.40 -38.32 43.24
N LEU A 519 6.17 -39.01 42.38
CA LEU A 519 6.68 -40.37 42.58
C LEU A 519 7.77 -40.40 43.67
N LYS A 520 7.41 -40.07 44.92
CA LYS A 520 8.35 -39.96 46.06
C LYS A 520 8.62 -41.27 46.81
N ASP A 521 7.72 -42.26 46.73
CA ASP A 521 7.81 -43.49 47.55
C ASP A 521 8.49 -44.69 46.85
N LEU A 522 8.75 -44.60 45.54
CA LEU A 522 9.58 -45.61 44.86
C LEU A 522 11.06 -45.33 45.11
N ARG A 523 11.65 -46.00 46.12
CA ARG A 523 13.12 -46.06 46.26
C ARG A 523 13.71 -46.57 44.95
N PRO A 524 14.59 -45.81 44.26
CA PRO A 524 15.13 -46.21 42.97
C PRO A 524 15.90 -47.51 43.11
N VAL A 525 15.40 -48.57 42.46
CA VAL A 525 16.01 -49.89 42.52
C VAL A 525 17.16 -49.92 41.52
N GLU A 526 18.37 -49.65 41.99
CA GLU A 526 19.57 -49.80 41.18
C GLU A 526 19.68 -51.26 40.70
N ILE A 527 19.41 -51.48 39.42
CA ILE A 527 19.53 -52.79 38.76
C ILE A 527 20.94 -53.35 38.95
N SER A 528 21.95 -52.49 39.11
CA SER A 528 23.31 -52.78 39.59
C SER A 528 23.35 -53.80 40.73
N GLN A 529 22.52 -53.61 41.77
CA GLN A 529 22.59 -54.31 43.06
C GLN A 529 22.00 -55.72 43.04
N LEU A 530 21.19 -56.08 42.02
CA LEU A 530 20.66 -57.43 41.86
C LEU A 530 21.76 -58.39 41.38
N SER A 531 21.82 -59.60 41.92
CA SER A 531 22.71 -60.65 41.41
C SER A 531 22.30 -61.11 40.00
N TRP A 532 23.21 -61.79 39.29
CA TRP A 532 22.93 -62.23 37.92
C TRP A 532 21.76 -63.24 37.85
N SER A 533 21.67 -64.15 38.83
CA SER A 533 20.59 -65.12 38.96
C SER A 533 19.23 -64.47 39.30
N GLU A 534 19.20 -63.38 40.08
CA GLU A 534 17.98 -62.60 40.31
C GLU A 534 17.55 -61.85 39.05
N LYS A 535 18.49 -61.22 38.33
CA LYS A 535 18.26 -60.61 37.02
C LYS A 535 17.69 -61.61 36.02
N GLU A 536 18.25 -62.82 35.96
CA GLU A 536 17.76 -63.89 35.11
C GLU A 536 16.35 -64.35 35.53
N ARG A 537 16.07 -64.52 36.82
CA ARG A 537 14.72 -64.86 37.31
C ARG A 537 13.67 -63.81 36.96
N VAL A 538 13.99 -62.52 37.10
CA VAL A 538 13.10 -61.42 36.69
C VAL A 538 12.82 -61.51 35.18
N LEU A 539 13.85 -61.70 34.36
CA LEU A 539 13.70 -61.89 32.91
C LEU A 539 12.92 -63.16 32.56
N GLN A 540 13.14 -64.28 33.25
CA GLN A 540 12.40 -65.53 33.05
C GLN A 540 10.92 -65.38 33.40
N LEU A 541 10.57 -64.70 34.50
CA LEU A 541 9.19 -64.35 34.83
C LEU A 541 8.57 -63.46 33.74
N LEU A 542 9.33 -62.48 33.24
CA LEU A 542 8.88 -61.60 32.15
C LEU A 542 8.62 -62.38 30.86
N PHE A 543 9.55 -63.22 30.42
CA PHE A 543 9.39 -64.05 29.22
C PHE A 543 8.33 -65.13 29.39
N LYS A 544 8.10 -65.65 30.60
CA LYS A 544 7.00 -66.57 30.92
C LYS A 544 5.63 -65.88 30.83
N ARG A 545 5.55 -64.59 31.17
CA ARG A 545 4.35 -63.76 30.97
C ARG A 545 4.15 -63.40 29.49
N LEU A 546 5.20 -62.95 28.78
CA LEU A 546 5.16 -62.66 27.34
C LEU A 546 4.78 -63.88 26.49
N LYS A 547 5.21 -65.09 26.87
CA LYS A 547 4.86 -66.35 26.20
C LYS A 547 3.57 -67.01 26.74
N GLY A 548 2.93 -66.43 27.76
CA GLY A 548 1.81 -67.06 28.50
C GLY A 548 0.65 -66.11 28.84
N GLY A 549 0.62 -64.90 28.27
CA GLY A 549 -0.37 -63.87 28.57
C GLY A 549 -1.58 -63.92 27.63
N PRO A 550 -2.80 -64.26 28.10
CA PRO A 550 -4.00 -64.24 27.27
C PRO A 550 -4.51 -62.81 27.07
N MET A 551 -3.90 -62.07 26.13
CA MET A 551 -4.33 -60.71 25.72
C MET A 551 -5.61 -60.74 24.86
N ALA A 552 -6.67 -61.35 25.40
CA ALA A 552 -7.98 -61.49 24.79
C ALA A 552 -9.10 -61.06 25.75
N ARG A 553 -8.89 -59.97 26.50
CA ARG A 553 -9.96 -59.29 27.25
C ARG A 553 -10.99 -58.75 26.26
N LYS A 554 -12.09 -59.49 26.08
CA LYS A 554 -13.31 -59.02 25.40
C LYS A 554 -13.77 -57.71 26.06
N GLN A 555 -13.47 -56.57 25.45
CA GLN A 555 -14.22 -55.35 25.74
C GLN A 555 -15.59 -55.50 25.08
N SER A 556 -16.57 -56.00 25.83
CA SER A 556 -17.99 -55.96 25.47
C SER A 556 -18.49 -54.53 25.53
N LYS A 557 -18.06 -53.70 24.58
CA LYS A 557 -18.48 -52.31 24.51
C LYS A 557 -19.92 -52.26 23.99
N GLN A 558 -20.86 -52.01 24.89
CA GLN A 558 -22.22 -51.65 24.53
C GLN A 558 -22.19 -50.50 23.53
N VAL A 559 -22.87 -50.67 22.40
CA VAL A 559 -23.26 -49.56 21.54
C VAL A 559 -24.59 -49.06 22.08
N SER A 560 -24.56 -48.01 22.88
CA SER A 560 -25.74 -47.22 23.18
C SER A 560 -26.15 -46.49 21.90
N ALA A 561 -27.29 -46.86 21.33
CA ALA A 561 -27.89 -46.15 20.22
C ALA A 561 -28.73 -44.98 20.76
N ASP A 562 -28.08 -43.86 20.98
CA ASP A 562 -28.67 -42.53 21.20
C ASP A 562 -27.66 -41.46 20.74
N ASP A 563 -28.06 -40.18 20.76
CA ASP A 563 -27.30 -39.01 20.27
C ASP A 563 -27.07 -38.92 18.74
N THR A 564 -27.99 -39.47 17.93
CA THR A 564 -28.26 -38.92 16.59
C THR A 564 -29.36 -37.86 16.64
N ASN A 565 -29.11 -36.71 17.28
CA ASN A 565 -29.99 -35.52 17.22
C ASN A 565 -29.33 -34.24 17.77
N PHE A 566 -28.36 -33.66 17.05
CA PHE A 566 -27.98 -32.26 17.24
C PHE A 566 -27.53 -31.63 15.92
N LEU A 567 -27.88 -30.35 15.73
CA LEU A 567 -27.57 -29.51 14.56
C LEU A 567 -28.28 -29.87 13.23
N SER A 568 -29.62 -29.90 13.25
CA SER A 568 -30.45 -29.76 12.05
C SER A 568 -31.56 -28.70 12.18
N ASN A 569 -31.28 -27.62 12.93
CA ASN A 569 -32.14 -26.43 12.98
C ASN A 569 -31.44 -25.24 12.30
N ASN A 570 -31.77 -25.02 11.03
CA ASN A 570 -31.62 -23.73 10.36
C ASN A 570 -32.96 -23.44 9.68
N GLU A 571 -33.87 -22.81 10.42
CA GLU A 571 -35.13 -22.33 9.84
C GLU A 571 -34.80 -21.28 8.79
N SER A 572 -35.20 -21.55 7.54
CA SER A 572 -35.14 -20.57 6.45
C SER A 572 -36.21 -19.51 6.66
N VAL A 573 -35.97 -18.60 7.61
CA VAL A 573 -36.77 -17.38 7.78
C VAL A 573 -36.63 -16.55 6.50
N VAL A 574 -37.64 -16.66 5.63
CA VAL A 574 -37.81 -15.79 4.49
C VAL A 574 -38.20 -14.41 5.04
N PRO A 575 -37.41 -13.35 4.85
CA PRO A 575 -37.89 -12.02 5.15
C PRO A 575 -39.00 -11.67 4.16
N GLU A 576 -40.18 -11.31 4.67
CA GLU A 576 -41.21 -10.68 3.84
C GLU A 576 -40.62 -9.42 3.21
N MET A 577 -40.65 -9.33 1.87
CA MET A 577 -40.43 -8.05 1.20
C MET A 577 -41.66 -7.17 1.42
N GLY A 578 -41.66 -6.47 2.56
CA GLY A 578 -42.63 -5.44 2.86
C GLY A 578 -42.67 -4.40 1.74
N VAL A 579 -43.86 -4.20 1.17
CA VAL A 579 -44.08 -3.24 0.09
C VAL A 579 -43.81 -1.83 0.61
N PHE A 580 -42.79 -1.17 0.06
CA PHE A 580 -42.72 0.29 0.09
C PHE A 580 -43.31 0.83 -1.21
N LEU A 581 -44.48 1.44 -1.10
CA LEU A 581 -44.86 2.49 -2.02
C LEU A 581 -44.00 3.72 -1.70
N THR A 582 -43.48 4.35 -2.75
CA THR A 582 -43.15 5.78 -2.77
C THR A 582 -43.77 6.37 -4.03
N GLU A 583 -44.17 7.63 -3.94
CA GLU A 583 -44.91 8.39 -4.96
C GLU A 583 -44.03 8.78 -6.17
#